data_AF-A0A954DZP5-F1
#
_entry.id   AF-A0A954DZP5-F1
#
_cell.length_a   1.000
_cell.length_b   1.000
_cell.length_c   1.000
_cell.angle_alpha   90.00
_cell.angle_beta   90.00
_cell.angle_gamma   90.00
#
_symmetry.space_group_name_H-M   'P 1'
#
loop_
_entity.id
_entity.type
_entity.pdbx_description
1 polymer ?
#
loop_
_entity_poly.entity_id
_entity_poly.type
_entity_poly.pdbx_seq_one_letter_code
_entity_poly.pdbx_strand_id
1 'polypeptide(L)'
;EWKFLNERERTIEQAIQEMVRRDGPKSISAAATRRASQQLCKDEVITRKKLGNFAVTHGATKVPFSYGVHLDGEAVETGPELEVVFVSPLASGRKQSLEEFQRLNQASGAKGKTAWWVADVPEKLEARFKRYEALVKITGDKRFTEDSSADTQDALSEKRKERDELRGALVRDLERAFLTGTVFYGGQEISLEAASDLKEPLKGALSSVIPNVYPRFALADRPFDFAKHLKALLNPATAELHKIAPELGLFDTQGSLQRESALVAQVLEVLADLRDEDTDAEGARLLDAKDAKGFKGFVRAPFGWPDELLRLVLAACLRAGAVYIEQQTAAGPTAIYDYKAADELFTKITHFKKATFRIAETSLSVEQIKRASKALIAMGVNGTPESGNAIAGAVKTLGLALKSRIADARVRAQQGLPVADAILGVETALTEPTTAKDPTAAVTAFLAMEDTWKALFQAAESLQHFLDANRHKDFDLSRRLAALASDHPLPDTHAKKATFDRAAKDLDAIIADKAVIERWADYRSAFDTAFTAYRDAFTQRYDE
;
A
#
# COMPACT_ATOMS: atom_id res chain seq x y z
N GLU A 1 -36.69 -0.56 59.31
CA GLU A 1 -38.13 -0.27 59.45
C GLU A 1 -38.93 -1.34 58.74
N TRP A 2 -40.03 -1.81 59.34
CA TRP A 2 -40.93 -2.78 58.71
C TRP A 2 -42.01 -2.00 57.95
N LYS A 3 -41.94 -1.97 56.62
CA LYS A 3 -43.02 -1.43 55.78
C LYS A 3 -44.18 -2.43 55.80
N PHE A 4 -45.37 -2.00 56.23
CA PHE A 4 -46.58 -2.79 56.05
C PHE A 4 -46.93 -2.80 54.55
N LEU A 5 -46.94 -3.99 53.95
CA LEU A 5 -47.33 -4.18 52.55
C LEU A 5 -48.86 -4.23 52.46
N ASN A 6 -49.44 -3.54 51.49
CA ASN A 6 -50.85 -3.70 51.15
C ASN A 6 -51.11 -5.08 50.49
N GLU A 7 -52.38 -5.46 50.30
CA GLU A 7 -52.74 -6.80 49.81
C GLU A 7 -52.17 -7.09 48.40
N ARG A 8 -52.09 -6.06 47.55
CA ARG A 8 -51.55 -6.16 46.18
C ARG A 8 -50.04 -6.27 46.17
N GLU A 9 -49.35 -5.44 46.96
CA GLU A 9 -47.91 -5.52 47.21
C GLU A 9 -47.53 -6.91 47.78
N ARG A 10 -48.32 -7.44 48.73
CA ARG A 10 -48.12 -8.77 49.30
C ARG A 10 -48.29 -9.88 48.27
N THR A 11 -49.29 -9.77 47.39
CA THR A 11 -49.53 -10.75 46.31
C THR A 11 -48.34 -10.80 45.36
N ILE A 12 -47.84 -9.63 44.95
CA ILE A 12 -46.65 -9.52 44.09
C ILE A 12 -45.41 -10.10 44.80
N GLU A 13 -45.17 -9.73 46.05
CA GLU A 13 -44.01 -10.21 46.80
C GLU A 13 -44.06 -11.73 47.05
N GLN A 14 -45.24 -12.28 47.34
CA GLN A 14 -45.43 -13.73 47.45
C GLN A 14 -45.09 -14.46 46.14
N ALA A 15 -45.52 -13.92 45.00
CA ALA A 15 -45.17 -14.50 43.70
C ALA A 15 -43.66 -14.48 43.44
N ILE A 16 -42.95 -13.41 43.84
CA ILE A 16 -41.49 -13.37 43.76
C ILE A 16 -40.85 -14.41 44.69
N GLN A 17 -41.33 -14.54 45.94
CA GLN A 17 -40.80 -15.52 46.89
C GLN A 17 -41.00 -16.96 46.42
N GLU A 18 -42.15 -17.27 45.80
CA GLU A 18 -42.39 -18.59 45.19
C GLU A 18 -41.37 -18.92 44.09
N MET A 19 -40.95 -17.90 43.31
CA MET A 19 -39.94 -18.05 42.25
C MET A 19 -38.50 -18.13 42.78
N VAL A 20 -38.19 -17.51 43.91
CA VAL A 20 -36.83 -17.53 44.50
C VAL A 20 -36.61 -18.76 45.39
N ARG A 21 -37.68 -19.37 45.92
CA ARG A 21 -37.60 -20.55 46.79
C ARG A 21 -36.87 -21.71 46.09
N ARG A 22 -35.98 -22.39 46.83
CA ARG A 22 -35.31 -23.60 46.34
C ARG A 22 -36.33 -24.69 46.04
N ASP A 23 -36.17 -25.34 44.89
CA ASP A 23 -36.89 -26.56 44.47
C ASP A 23 -38.43 -26.47 44.45
N GLY A 24 -38.97 -25.25 44.38
CA GLY A 24 -40.40 -25.01 44.18
C GLY A 24 -40.83 -25.23 42.72
N PRO A 25 -42.11 -25.57 42.46
CA PRO A 25 -42.61 -25.80 41.10
C PRO A 25 -42.55 -24.56 40.20
N LYS A 26 -42.50 -23.35 40.78
CA LYS A 26 -42.34 -22.07 40.07
C LYS A 26 -40.92 -21.50 40.19
N SER A 27 -39.98 -22.25 40.78
CA SER A 27 -38.63 -21.75 41.05
C SER A 27 -37.88 -21.38 39.76
N ILE A 28 -37.13 -20.28 39.80
CA ILE A 28 -36.21 -19.94 38.73
C ILE A 28 -35.13 -21.02 38.64
N SER A 29 -35.06 -21.69 37.49
CA SER A 29 -34.08 -22.75 37.27
C SER A 29 -32.66 -22.21 37.27
N ALA A 30 -31.69 -23.03 37.71
CA ALA A 30 -30.28 -22.68 37.64
C ALA A 30 -29.86 -22.32 36.20
N ALA A 31 -30.39 -23.02 35.20
CA ALA A 31 -30.12 -22.70 33.79
C ALA A 31 -30.58 -21.28 33.39
N ALA A 32 -31.74 -20.82 33.87
CA ALA A 32 -32.21 -19.46 33.64
C ALA A 32 -31.29 -18.44 34.32
N THR A 33 -30.89 -18.68 35.57
CA THR A 33 -29.94 -17.85 36.30
C THR A 33 -28.59 -17.72 35.59
N ARG A 34 -28.06 -18.83 35.05
CA ARG A 34 -26.80 -18.84 34.29
C ARG A 34 -26.90 -18.03 33.00
N ARG A 35 -27.97 -18.23 32.21
CA ARG A 35 -28.21 -17.43 30.99
C ARG A 35 -28.32 -15.94 31.28
N ALA A 36 -29.07 -15.57 32.32
CA ALA A 36 -29.19 -14.18 32.74
C ALA A 36 -27.84 -13.58 33.15
N SER A 37 -27.01 -14.34 33.88
CA SER A 37 -25.66 -13.93 34.26
C SER A 37 -24.74 -13.78 33.05
N GLN A 38 -24.73 -14.73 32.12
CA GLN A 38 -23.92 -14.69 30.90
C GLN A 38 -24.32 -13.50 30.02
N GLN A 39 -25.64 -13.28 29.82
CA GLN A 39 -26.15 -12.15 29.06
C GLN A 39 -25.76 -10.82 29.70
N LEU A 40 -25.93 -10.67 31.03
CA LEU A 40 -25.56 -9.45 31.72
C LEU A 40 -24.03 -9.21 31.70
N CYS A 41 -23.22 -10.27 31.78
CA CYS A 41 -21.78 -10.18 31.58
C CYS A 41 -21.45 -9.66 30.17
N LYS A 42 -22.05 -10.24 29.13
CA LYS A 42 -21.82 -9.87 27.73
C LYS A 42 -22.18 -8.40 27.47
N ASP A 43 -23.33 -7.96 27.96
CA ASP A 43 -23.88 -6.65 27.62
C ASP A 43 -23.26 -5.50 28.43
N GLU A 44 -22.84 -5.75 29.67
CA GLU A 44 -22.47 -4.68 30.63
C GLU A 44 -21.04 -4.78 31.18
N VAL A 45 -20.38 -5.93 31.06
CA VAL A 45 -19.03 -6.16 31.62
C VAL A 45 -18.01 -6.37 30.52
N ILE A 46 -18.24 -7.34 29.63
CA ILE A 46 -17.35 -7.72 28.53
C ILE A 46 -17.69 -6.88 27.29
N THR A 47 -17.46 -5.57 27.40
CA THR A 47 -17.84 -4.59 26.38
C THR A 47 -16.61 -3.90 25.78
N ARG A 48 -16.75 -3.36 24.56
CA ARG A 48 -15.71 -2.53 23.93
C ARG A 48 -15.20 -1.42 24.85
N LYS A 49 -16.10 -0.70 25.54
CA LYS A 49 -15.72 0.40 26.44
C LYS A 49 -14.83 -0.06 27.59
N LYS A 50 -15.19 -1.18 28.24
CA LYS A 50 -14.47 -1.72 29.39
C LYS A 50 -13.18 -2.44 29.00
N LEU A 51 -13.13 -3.00 27.79
CA LEU A 51 -11.99 -3.76 27.28
C LEU A 51 -11.19 -3.01 26.19
N GLY A 52 -11.20 -1.67 26.19
CA GLY A 52 -10.30 -0.89 25.34
C GLY A 52 -10.53 -1.06 23.83
N ASN A 53 -11.80 -1.15 23.41
CA ASN A 53 -12.24 -1.42 22.04
C ASN A 53 -11.69 -2.72 21.45
N PHE A 54 -11.47 -3.73 22.30
CA PHE A 54 -10.90 -5.01 21.90
C PHE A 54 -9.55 -4.87 21.19
N ALA A 55 -8.76 -3.89 21.63
CA ALA A 55 -7.40 -3.67 21.19
C ALA A 55 -6.48 -3.34 22.37
N VAL A 56 -5.22 -3.73 22.26
CA VAL A 56 -4.16 -3.40 23.23
C VAL A 56 -2.99 -2.79 22.48
N THR A 57 -2.37 -1.75 23.05
CA THR A 57 -1.15 -1.18 22.49
C THR A 57 0.08 -1.91 23.03
N HIS A 58 1.00 -2.27 22.14
CA HIS A 58 2.20 -3.02 22.47
C HIS A 58 3.45 -2.44 21.80
N GLY A 59 4.61 -2.65 22.42
CA GLY A 59 5.91 -2.21 21.91
C GLY A 59 6.23 -0.72 22.14
N ALA A 60 7.45 -0.34 21.78
CA ALA A 60 7.94 1.05 21.77
C ALA A 60 7.13 1.94 20.83
N THR A 61 6.65 1.37 19.73
CA THR A 61 5.83 2.03 18.70
C THR A 61 4.35 2.15 19.09
N LYS A 62 3.92 1.52 20.19
CA LYS A 62 2.53 1.51 20.69
C LYS A 62 1.51 1.06 19.65
N VAL A 63 1.87 0.10 18.81
CA VAL A 63 0.99 -0.45 17.76
C VAL A 63 -0.23 -1.11 18.41
N PRO A 64 -1.46 -0.81 17.93
CA PRO A 64 -2.66 -1.46 18.43
C PRO A 64 -2.82 -2.86 17.84
N PHE A 65 -2.99 -3.85 18.71
CA PHE A 65 -3.29 -5.23 18.37
C PHE A 65 -4.73 -5.56 18.77
N SER A 66 -5.57 -5.87 17.78
CA SER A 66 -6.93 -6.35 18.02
C SER A 66 -6.94 -7.80 18.50
N TYR A 67 -7.87 -8.12 19.40
CA TYR A 67 -8.05 -9.46 19.91
C TYR A 67 -9.52 -9.87 19.93
N GLY A 68 -9.76 -11.16 19.74
CA GLY A 68 -11.06 -11.78 19.88
C GLY A 68 -11.39 -12.05 21.34
N VAL A 69 -12.68 -12.12 21.62
CA VAL A 69 -13.22 -12.28 22.96
C VAL A 69 -14.26 -13.38 22.95
N HIS A 70 -14.04 -14.37 23.79
CA HIS A 70 -14.98 -15.45 24.05
C HIS A 70 -15.47 -15.37 25.49
N LEU A 71 -16.76 -15.57 25.72
CA LEU A 71 -17.37 -15.61 27.06
C LEU A 71 -18.16 -16.90 27.20
N ASP A 72 -17.77 -17.76 28.16
CA ASP A 72 -18.44 -19.03 28.45
C ASP A 72 -18.58 -19.94 27.21
N GLY A 73 -17.61 -19.88 26.30
CA GLY A 73 -17.59 -20.64 25.05
C GLY A 73 -18.28 -19.95 23.87
N GLU A 74 -18.94 -18.81 24.06
CA GLU A 74 -19.55 -18.03 22.98
C GLU A 74 -18.65 -16.88 22.51
N ALA A 75 -18.55 -16.67 21.20
CA ALA A 75 -17.86 -15.51 20.65
C ALA A 75 -18.64 -14.23 20.95
N VAL A 76 -17.99 -13.26 21.60
CA VAL A 76 -18.46 -11.89 21.80
C VAL A 76 -17.94 -10.99 20.68
N GLU A 77 -16.67 -11.13 20.32
CA GLU A 77 -16.03 -10.48 19.18
C GLU A 77 -15.04 -11.48 18.58
N THR A 78 -15.03 -11.62 17.25
CA THR A 78 -14.04 -12.45 16.56
C THR A 78 -12.84 -11.58 16.17
N GLY A 79 -11.66 -11.94 16.67
CA GLY A 79 -10.40 -11.26 16.36
C GLY A 79 -9.64 -11.92 15.21
N PRO A 80 -8.51 -11.32 14.77
CA PRO A 80 -7.71 -11.88 13.70
C PRO A 80 -6.84 -13.06 14.16
N GLU A 81 -6.10 -12.93 15.27
CA GLU A 81 -5.24 -14.02 15.82
C GLU A 81 -5.14 -14.06 17.34
N LEU A 82 -5.11 -12.91 18.03
CA LEU A 82 -5.09 -12.87 19.49
C LEU A 82 -6.47 -13.20 20.04
N GLU A 83 -6.52 -13.99 21.10
CA GLU A 83 -7.78 -14.42 21.72
C GLU A 83 -7.72 -14.32 23.23
N VAL A 84 -8.85 -13.88 23.80
CA VAL A 84 -9.07 -13.80 25.25
C VAL A 84 -10.35 -14.56 25.58
N VAL A 85 -10.23 -15.53 26.48
CA VAL A 85 -11.35 -16.40 26.87
C VAL A 85 -11.75 -16.12 28.30
N PHE A 86 -12.95 -15.57 28.49
CA PHE A 86 -13.55 -15.29 29.79
C PHE A 86 -14.47 -16.43 30.23
N VAL A 87 -14.40 -16.74 31.52
CA VAL A 87 -15.34 -17.65 32.19
C VAL A 87 -16.03 -16.90 33.31
N SER A 88 -17.34 -16.71 33.18
CA SER A 88 -18.17 -16.00 34.14
C SER A 88 -18.37 -16.83 35.43
N PRO A 89 -18.77 -16.19 36.55
CA PRO A 89 -18.92 -16.86 37.83
C PRO A 89 -19.88 -18.05 37.82
N LEU A 90 -20.94 -17.98 37.02
CA LEU A 90 -22.01 -18.99 36.96
C LEU A 90 -21.94 -19.86 35.70
N ALA A 91 -20.83 -19.81 34.94
CA ALA A 91 -20.67 -20.59 33.71
C ALA A 91 -20.93 -22.10 33.94
N SER A 92 -21.63 -22.73 33.00
CA SER A 92 -21.78 -24.19 33.01
C SER A 92 -20.44 -24.84 32.74
N GLY A 93 -20.04 -25.81 33.56
CA GLY A 93 -18.77 -26.49 33.37
C GLY A 93 -17.54 -25.69 33.83
N ARG A 94 -17.72 -24.60 34.59
CA ARG A 94 -16.61 -23.73 35.07
C ARG A 94 -15.43 -24.51 35.67
N LYS A 95 -15.71 -25.55 36.47
CA LYS A 95 -14.64 -26.38 37.08
C LYS A 95 -13.82 -27.10 36.02
N GLN A 96 -14.49 -27.72 35.04
CA GLN A 96 -13.83 -28.38 33.93
C GLN A 96 -13.03 -27.38 33.08
N SER A 97 -13.59 -26.20 32.79
CA SER A 97 -12.87 -25.14 32.06
C SER A 97 -11.62 -24.67 32.82
N LEU A 98 -11.71 -24.49 34.15
CA LEU A 98 -10.57 -24.09 34.97
C LEU A 98 -9.44 -25.14 34.91
N GLU A 99 -9.77 -26.42 35.14
CA GLU A 99 -8.80 -27.51 35.07
C GLU A 99 -8.18 -27.64 33.67
N GLU A 100 -9.00 -27.49 32.63
CA GLU A 100 -8.54 -27.53 31.24
C GLU A 100 -7.60 -26.36 30.92
N PHE A 101 -7.96 -25.14 31.31
CA PHE A 101 -7.14 -23.95 31.06
C PHE A 101 -5.83 -23.99 31.83
N GLN A 102 -5.84 -24.46 33.08
CA GLN A 102 -4.63 -24.71 33.84
C GLN A 102 -3.70 -25.69 33.10
N ARG A 103 -4.25 -26.82 32.64
CA ARG A 103 -3.50 -27.82 31.86
C ARG A 103 -2.95 -27.25 30.56
N LEU A 104 -3.77 -26.55 29.77
CA LEU A 104 -3.36 -25.98 28.47
C LEU A 104 -2.32 -24.88 28.64
N ASN A 105 -2.48 -24.02 29.65
CA ASN A 105 -1.55 -22.96 29.96
C ASN A 105 -0.19 -23.53 30.41
N GLN A 106 -0.19 -24.52 31.31
CA GLN A 106 1.05 -25.20 31.74
C GLN A 106 1.73 -25.92 30.58
N ALA A 107 0.98 -26.65 29.76
CA ALA A 107 1.52 -27.37 28.62
C ALA A 107 2.14 -26.43 27.57
N SER A 108 1.52 -25.27 27.34
CA SER A 108 2.04 -24.26 26.41
C SER A 108 3.22 -23.46 26.99
N GLY A 109 3.29 -23.35 28.32
CA GLY A 109 4.30 -22.59 29.04
C GLY A 109 4.41 -21.16 28.52
N ALA A 110 5.64 -20.64 28.50
CA ALA A 110 5.95 -19.30 28.01
C ALA A 110 5.58 -19.06 26.53
N LYS A 111 5.26 -20.11 25.75
CA LYS A 111 4.86 -20.01 24.33
C LYS A 111 3.35 -19.97 24.12
N GLY A 112 2.56 -19.85 25.19
CA GLY A 112 1.11 -19.72 25.13
C GLY A 112 0.66 -18.54 24.26
N LYS A 113 -0.42 -18.76 23.49
CA LYS A 113 -0.98 -17.80 22.52
C LYS A 113 -2.34 -17.23 22.92
N THR A 114 -2.88 -17.67 24.06
CA THR A 114 -4.22 -17.34 24.52
C THR A 114 -4.14 -16.87 25.96
N ALA A 115 -4.94 -15.87 26.31
CA ALA A 115 -5.16 -15.47 27.69
C ALA A 115 -6.53 -16.00 28.13
N TRP A 116 -6.57 -16.70 29.26
CA TRP A 116 -7.82 -17.14 29.88
C TRP A 116 -8.06 -16.35 31.16
N TRP A 117 -9.30 -15.92 31.39
CA TRP A 117 -9.67 -15.16 32.58
C TRP A 117 -10.90 -15.78 33.22
N VAL A 118 -10.70 -16.40 34.38
CA VAL A 118 -11.76 -17.07 35.15
C VAL A 118 -12.18 -16.16 36.30
N ALA A 119 -13.42 -15.69 36.28
CA ALA A 119 -13.99 -14.91 37.37
C ALA A 119 -14.11 -15.76 38.65
N ASP A 120 -13.96 -15.13 39.81
CA ASP A 120 -14.29 -15.74 41.10
C ASP A 120 -15.82 -15.93 41.27
N VAL A 121 -16.26 -16.64 42.32
CA VAL A 121 -17.69 -16.93 42.57
C VAL A 121 -18.16 -16.27 43.86
N PRO A 122 -18.83 -15.10 43.78
CA PRO A 122 -19.41 -14.49 44.96
C PRO A 122 -20.53 -15.37 45.54
N GLU A 123 -20.48 -15.65 46.85
CA GLU A 123 -21.35 -16.62 47.53
C GLU A 123 -22.86 -16.40 47.29
N LYS A 124 -23.30 -15.13 47.23
CA LYS A 124 -24.72 -14.77 47.12
C LYS A 124 -25.17 -14.50 45.68
N LEU A 125 -24.29 -14.66 44.69
CA LEU A 125 -24.55 -14.23 43.31
C LEU A 125 -25.74 -14.98 42.69
N GLU A 126 -25.78 -16.31 42.82
CA GLU A 126 -26.88 -17.12 42.26
C GLU A 126 -28.24 -16.72 42.86
N ALA A 127 -28.31 -16.53 44.17
CA ALA A 127 -29.54 -16.12 44.86
C ALA A 127 -30.01 -14.72 44.41
N ARG A 128 -29.07 -13.78 44.23
CA ARG A 128 -29.37 -12.44 43.73
C ARG A 128 -29.85 -12.46 42.27
N PHE A 129 -29.26 -13.27 41.41
CA PHE A 129 -29.76 -13.46 40.04
C PHE A 129 -31.13 -14.14 40.00
N LYS A 130 -31.42 -15.09 40.89
CA LYS A 130 -32.78 -15.66 41.02
C LYS A 130 -33.80 -14.58 41.38
N ARG A 131 -33.47 -13.67 42.31
CA ARG A 131 -34.32 -12.51 42.65
C ARG A 131 -34.50 -11.58 41.46
N TYR A 132 -33.42 -11.28 40.73
CA TYR A 132 -33.47 -10.45 39.53
C TYR A 132 -34.39 -11.05 38.45
N GLU A 133 -34.22 -12.33 38.12
CA GLU A 133 -35.07 -13.04 37.15
C GLU A 133 -36.54 -13.05 37.58
N ALA A 134 -36.81 -13.26 38.87
CA ALA A 134 -38.16 -13.21 39.40
C ALA A 134 -38.77 -11.79 39.27
N LEU A 135 -38.00 -10.73 39.52
CA LEU A 135 -38.43 -9.35 39.30
C LEU A 135 -38.67 -9.05 37.82
N VAL A 136 -37.82 -9.53 36.91
CA VAL A 136 -38.02 -9.41 35.45
C VAL A 136 -39.34 -10.05 35.04
N LYS A 137 -39.60 -11.29 35.51
CA LYS A 137 -40.86 -11.99 35.21
C LYS A 137 -42.09 -11.27 35.75
N ILE A 138 -42.06 -10.81 37.00
CA ILE A 138 -43.19 -10.08 37.61
C ILE A 138 -43.44 -8.76 36.88
N THR A 139 -42.39 -8.00 36.59
CA THR A 139 -42.52 -6.68 35.97
C THR A 139 -42.97 -6.73 34.50
N GLY A 140 -42.94 -7.91 33.89
CA GLY A 140 -43.48 -8.19 32.56
C GLY A 140 -44.68 -9.15 32.53
N ASP A 141 -45.21 -9.57 33.69
CA ASP A 141 -46.37 -10.47 33.74
C ASP A 141 -47.66 -9.68 33.49
N LYS A 142 -48.39 -10.09 32.44
CA LYS A 142 -49.64 -9.45 32.01
C LYS A 142 -50.66 -9.31 33.12
N ARG A 143 -50.71 -10.27 34.05
CA ARG A 143 -51.64 -10.25 35.20
C ARG A 143 -51.44 -9.02 36.09
N PHE A 144 -50.23 -8.48 36.15
CA PHE A 144 -49.92 -7.28 36.92
C PHE A 144 -49.78 -6.03 36.04
N THR A 145 -49.24 -6.17 34.83
CA THR A 145 -49.04 -4.99 33.95
C THR A 145 -50.34 -4.46 33.36
N GLU A 146 -51.35 -5.30 33.14
CA GLU A 146 -52.66 -4.90 32.59
C GLU A 146 -53.67 -4.50 33.69
N ASP A 147 -53.32 -4.67 34.97
CA ASP A 147 -54.15 -4.24 36.10
C ASP A 147 -54.02 -2.73 36.31
N SER A 148 -55.06 -1.96 35.98
CA SER A 148 -55.08 -0.50 36.06
C SER A 148 -55.23 0.06 37.48
N SER A 149 -55.25 -0.78 38.52
CA SER A 149 -55.31 -0.34 39.92
C SER A 149 -54.06 0.48 40.29
N ALA A 150 -54.26 1.63 40.95
CA ALA A 150 -53.17 2.50 41.40
C ALA A 150 -52.20 1.75 42.33
N ASP A 151 -52.72 0.99 43.29
CA ASP A 151 -51.92 0.17 44.21
C ASP A 151 -51.05 -0.86 43.48
N THR A 152 -51.59 -1.47 42.42
CA THR A 152 -50.84 -2.45 41.60
C THR A 152 -49.74 -1.76 40.79
N GLN A 153 -50.04 -0.60 40.19
CA GLN A 153 -49.07 0.15 39.40
C GLN A 153 -47.94 0.73 40.26
N ASP A 154 -48.25 1.23 41.46
CA ASP A 154 -47.26 1.73 42.42
C ASP A 154 -46.35 0.60 42.91
N ALA A 155 -46.93 -0.55 43.28
CA ALA A 155 -46.17 -1.73 43.65
C ALA A 155 -45.25 -2.20 42.51
N LEU A 156 -45.75 -2.21 41.27
CA LEU A 156 -44.97 -2.60 40.09
C LEU A 156 -43.85 -1.61 39.78
N SER A 157 -44.08 -0.31 39.98
CA SER A 157 -43.08 0.75 39.85
C SER A 157 -41.93 0.54 40.83
N GLU A 158 -42.23 0.27 42.10
CA GLU A 158 -41.22 -0.05 43.12
C GLU A 158 -40.43 -1.32 42.77
N LYS A 159 -41.07 -2.35 42.20
CA LYS A 159 -40.37 -3.56 41.74
C LYS A 159 -39.51 -3.34 40.50
N ARG A 160 -39.89 -2.43 39.59
CA ARG A 160 -39.04 -2.01 38.47
C ARG A 160 -37.80 -1.28 38.99
N LYS A 161 -37.96 -0.40 39.98
CA LYS A 161 -36.85 0.28 40.65
C LYS A 161 -35.92 -0.72 41.35
N GLU A 162 -36.47 -1.66 42.14
CA GLU A 162 -35.71 -2.75 42.79
C GLU A 162 -34.93 -3.57 41.75
N ARG A 163 -35.57 -3.93 40.62
CA ARG A 163 -34.95 -4.67 39.52
C ARG A 163 -33.77 -3.90 38.92
N ASP A 164 -33.93 -2.61 38.65
CA ASP A 164 -32.91 -1.79 37.99
C ASP A 164 -31.73 -1.51 38.93
N GLU A 165 -32.00 -1.26 40.21
CA GLU A 165 -30.98 -1.17 41.26
C GLU A 165 -30.21 -2.50 41.43
N LEU A 166 -30.95 -3.62 41.45
CA LEU A 166 -30.35 -4.94 41.54
C LEU A 166 -29.52 -5.28 40.31
N ARG A 167 -29.98 -4.91 39.09
CA ARG A 167 -29.20 -5.04 37.86
C ARG A 167 -27.86 -4.30 37.97
N GLY A 168 -27.88 -3.02 38.36
CA GLY A 168 -26.66 -2.23 38.53
C GLY A 168 -25.73 -2.80 39.61
N ALA A 169 -26.30 -3.37 40.68
CA ALA A 169 -25.52 -4.04 41.71
C ALA A 169 -24.96 -5.41 41.25
N LEU A 170 -25.69 -6.16 40.41
CA LEU A 170 -25.21 -7.42 39.81
C LEU A 170 -24.09 -7.17 38.79
N VAL A 171 -24.17 -6.10 37.99
CA VAL A 171 -23.07 -5.71 37.09
C VAL A 171 -21.79 -5.45 37.89
N ARG A 172 -21.90 -4.73 39.01
CA ARG A 172 -20.76 -4.47 39.90
C ARG A 172 -20.21 -5.73 40.55
N ASP A 173 -21.08 -6.66 40.96
CA ASP A 173 -20.64 -7.96 41.49
C ASP A 173 -19.88 -8.78 40.42
N LEU A 174 -20.39 -8.83 39.19
CA LEU A 174 -19.77 -9.55 38.08
C LEU A 174 -18.41 -8.94 37.70
N GLU A 175 -18.34 -7.61 37.61
CA GLU A 175 -17.08 -6.90 37.35
C GLU A 175 -16.06 -7.16 38.45
N ARG A 176 -16.48 -7.07 39.73
CA ARG A 176 -15.62 -7.42 40.86
C ARG A 176 -15.15 -8.87 40.80
N ALA A 177 -16.02 -9.80 40.42
CA ALA A 177 -15.66 -11.21 40.32
C ALA A 177 -14.55 -11.47 39.29
N PHE A 178 -14.50 -10.73 38.19
CA PHE A 178 -13.36 -10.77 37.27
C PHE A 178 -12.11 -10.14 37.91
N LEU A 179 -12.24 -8.99 38.57
CA LEU A 179 -11.13 -8.27 39.19
C LEU A 179 -10.52 -8.97 40.43
N THR A 180 -11.20 -9.96 40.99
CA THR A 180 -10.71 -10.86 42.05
C THR A 180 -10.49 -12.29 41.56
N GLY A 181 -10.66 -12.53 40.25
CA GLY A 181 -10.51 -13.83 39.63
C GLY A 181 -9.05 -14.17 39.33
N THR A 182 -8.86 -15.12 38.42
CA THR A 182 -7.55 -15.63 38.03
C THR A 182 -7.35 -15.50 36.52
N VAL A 183 -6.18 -15.01 36.11
CA VAL A 183 -5.77 -14.94 34.70
C VAL A 183 -4.66 -15.95 34.46
N PHE A 184 -4.79 -16.71 33.37
CA PHE A 184 -3.83 -17.69 32.91
C PHE A 184 -3.26 -17.24 31.56
N TYR A 185 -1.96 -17.10 31.47
CA TYR A 185 -1.25 -16.84 30.22
C TYR A 185 0.23 -17.17 30.37
N GLY A 186 0.90 -17.55 29.28
CA GLY A 186 2.35 -17.76 29.28
C GLY A 186 2.84 -18.80 30.30
N GLY A 187 2.02 -19.77 30.70
CA GLY A 187 2.34 -20.76 31.73
C GLY A 187 2.23 -20.24 33.16
N GLN A 188 1.84 -18.98 33.34
CA GLN A 188 1.62 -18.34 34.64
C GLN A 188 0.16 -18.40 35.05
N GLU A 189 -0.07 -18.51 36.35
CA GLU A 189 -1.37 -18.37 37.01
C GLU A 189 -1.29 -17.14 37.91
N ILE A 190 -2.11 -16.13 37.62
CA ILE A 190 -2.09 -14.85 38.33
C ILE A 190 -3.46 -14.62 38.95
N SER A 191 -3.54 -14.74 40.26
CA SER A 191 -4.70 -14.29 41.04
C SER A 191 -4.69 -12.77 41.12
N LEU A 192 -5.81 -12.13 40.80
CA LEU A 192 -5.94 -10.68 40.81
C LEU A 192 -6.33 -10.18 42.20
N GLU A 193 -5.57 -9.21 42.73
CA GLU A 193 -5.85 -8.56 44.01
C GLU A 193 -6.61 -7.25 43.80
N ALA A 194 -7.84 -7.33 43.27
CA ALA A 194 -8.75 -6.18 43.10
C ALA A 194 -8.17 -5.04 42.24
N ALA A 195 -7.77 -5.37 41.00
CA ALA A 195 -7.39 -4.38 40.00
C ALA A 195 -8.46 -3.27 39.84
N SER A 196 -8.03 -2.07 39.47
CA SER A 196 -8.92 -0.90 39.38
C SER A 196 -9.88 -0.95 38.19
N ASP A 197 -9.46 -1.60 37.09
CA ASP A 197 -10.27 -1.85 35.91
C ASP A 197 -9.84 -3.15 35.19
N LEU A 198 -10.63 -3.56 34.19
CA LEU A 198 -10.36 -4.78 33.41
C LEU A 198 -9.23 -4.62 32.38
N LYS A 199 -8.84 -3.39 32.03
CA LYS A 199 -7.89 -3.11 30.95
C LYS A 199 -6.46 -3.40 31.38
N GLU A 200 -6.11 -3.05 32.61
CA GLU A 200 -4.73 -3.20 33.10
C GLU A 200 -4.28 -4.67 33.17
N PRO A 201 -5.02 -5.60 33.82
CA PRO A 201 -4.65 -7.02 33.82
C PRO A 201 -4.60 -7.60 32.41
N LEU A 202 -5.55 -7.19 31.56
CA LEU A 202 -5.61 -7.65 30.18
C LEU A 202 -4.42 -7.18 29.36
N LYS A 203 -4.00 -5.92 29.54
CA LYS A 203 -2.82 -5.36 28.90
C LYS A 203 -1.57 -6.13 29.32
N GLY A 204 -1.44 -6.49 30.59
CA GLY A 204 -0.35 -7.34 31.09
C GLY A 204 -0.33 -8.71 30.41
N ALA A 205 -1.47 -9.41 30.43
CA ALA A 205 -1.62 -10.73 29.82
C ALA A 205 -1.32 -10.72 28.32
N LEU A 206 -1.96 -9.81 27.57
CA LEU A 206 -1.77 -9.73 26.12
C LEU A 206 -0.36 -9.27 25.74
N SER A 207 0.27 -8.37 26.51
CA SER A 207 1.66 -7.97 26.24
C SER A 207 2.65 -9.14 26.37
N SER A 208 2.34 -10.13 27.22
CA SER A 208 3.13 -11.35 27.31
C SER A 208 2.87 -12.33 26.16
N VAL A 209 1.64 -12.35 25.64
CA VAL A 209 1.20 -13.29 24.60
C VAL A 209 1.53 -12.79 23.18
N ILE A 210 1.53 -11.47 22.95
CA ILE A 210 1.78 -10.87 21.63
C ILE A 210 3.08 -11.37 20.97
N PRO A 211 4.24 -11.44 21.66
CA PRO A 211 5.46 -11.97 21.05
C PRO A 211 5.35 -13.43 20.56
N ASN A 212 4.46 -14.23 21.13
CA ASN A 212 4.24 -15.62 20.71
C ASN A 212 3.33 -15.72 19.48
N VAL A 213 2.41 -14.77 19.31
CA VAL A 213 1.49 -14.71 18.17
C VAL A 213 2.14 -13.97 17.00
N TYR A 214 2.89 -12.91 17.27
CA TYR A 214 3.60 -12.07 16.30
C TYR A 214 5.11 -12.09 16.55
N PRO A 215 5.79 -13.23 16.40
CA PRO A 215 7.22 -13.35 16.73
C PRO A 215 8.13 -12.47 15.86
N ARG A 216 7.66 -11.98 14.70
CA ARG A 216 8.40 -11.06 13.83
C ARG A 216 8.08 -9.58 14.09
N PHE A 217 7.23 -9.25 15.08
CA PHE A 217 6.91 -7.86 15.43
C PHE A 217 8.13 -7.09 15.96
N ALA A 218 9.03 -7.75 16.68
CA ALA A 218 10.24 -7.11 17.22
C ALA A 218 11.13 -6.45 16.14
N LEU A 219 11.04 -6.92 14.88
CA LEU A 219 11.74 -6.29 13.75
C LEU A 219 11.18 -4.90 13.45
N ALA A 220 9.86 -4.74 13.61
CA ALA A 220 9.08 -3.55 13.31
C ALA A 220 8.86 -2.60 14.49
N ASP A 221 9.17 -3.05 15.71
CA ASP A 221 8.99 -2.24 16.92
C ASP A 221 10.10 -1.19 17.10
N ARG A 222 10.24 -0.32 16.09
CA ARG A 222 11.23 0.74 16.02
C ARG A 222 10.55 2.08 15.74
N PRO A 223 10.92 3.16 16.42
CA PRO A 223 10.23 4.44 16.27
C PRO A 223 10.49 5.05 14.89
N PHE A 224 9.44 5.58 14.26
CA PHE A 224 9.51 6.34 13.03
C PHE A 224 8.39 7.39 12.98
N ASP A 225 8.59 8.43 12.16
CA ASP A 225 7.56 9.41 11.79
C ASP A 225 7.20 9.19 10.33
N PHE A 226 6.03 8.62 10.07
CA PHE A 226 5.62 8.21 8.73
C PHE A 226 5.63 9.38 7.74
N ALA A 227 4.91 10.46 8.04
CA ALA A 227 4.72 11.57 7.13
C ALA A 227 6.05 12.30 6.85
N LYS A 228 6.85 12.54 7.89
CA LYS A 228 8.15 13.20 7.76
C LYS A 228 9.14 12.35 6.96
N HIS A 229 9.27 11.07 7.30
CA HIS A 229 10.24 10.19 6.66
C HIS A 229 9.86 9.85 5.22
N LEU A 230 8.57 9.62 4.93
CA LEU A 230 8.12 9.38 3.57
C LEU A 230 8.42 10.57 2.66
N LYS A 231 8.06 11.79 3.11
CA LYS A 231 8.35 13.02 2.36
C LYS A 231 9.85 13.20 2.09
N ALA A 232 10.70 12.86 3.05
CA ALA A 232 12.15 12.93 2.87
C ALA A 232 12.68 11.87 1.89
N LEU A 233 12.16 10.63 1.96
CA LEU A 233 12.57 9.54 1.06
C LEU A 233 12.23 9.83 -0.41
N LEU A 234 11.07 10.45 -0.65
CA LEU A 234 10.59 10.75 -2.00
C LEU A 234 11.13 12.08 -2.55
N ASN A 235 11.87 12.86 -1.74
CA ASN A 235 12.45 14.12 -2.17
C ASN A 235 13.81 13.90 -2.86
N PRO A 236 13.97 14.29 -4.14
CA PRO A 236 15.24 14.14 -4.85
C PRO A 236 16.38 15.00 -4.28
N ALA A 237 16.07 16.08 -3.56
CA ALA A 237 17.09 16.93 -2.95
C ALA A 237 17.72 16.30 -1.69
N THR A 238 17.18 15.19 -1.20
CA THR A 238 17.69 14.54 0.01
C THR A 238 18.85 13.59 -0.33
N ALA A 239 20.07 14.05 0.00
CA ALA A 239 21.31 13.29 -0.25
C ALA A 239 21.69 12.35 0.90
N GLU A 240 21.50 12.76 2.16
CA GLU A 240 21.91 11.98 3.34
C GLU A 240 20.83 10.96 3.76
N LEU A 241 20.56 9.96 2.90
CA LEU A 241 19.47 9.00 3.10
C LEU A 241 19.58 8.21 4.42
N HIS A 242 20.79 7.95 4.92
CA HIS A 242 21.02 7.27 6.21
C HIS A 242 20.49 8.03 7.43
N LYS A 243 20.26 9.35 7.31
CA LYS A 243 19.67 10.16 8.38
C LYS A 243 18.13 10.09 8.39
N ILE A 244 17.52 9.50 7.37
CA ILE A 244 16.08 9.33 7.31
C ILE A 244 15.70 8.03 8.01
N ALA A 245 14.91 8.13 9.08
CA ALA A 245 14.48 6.97 9.88
C ALA A 245 15.67 6.06 10.29
N PRO A 246 16.73 6.59 10.94
CA PRO A 246 17.97 5.84 11.19
C PRO A 246 17.73 4.53 11.96
N GLU A 247 16.75 4.53 12.86
CA GLU A 247 16.33 3.36 13.64
C GLU A 247 15.87 2.18 12.76
N LEU A 248 15.33 2.45 11.57
CA LEU A 248 14.89 1.41 10.63
C LEU A 248 16.06 0.75 9.90
N GLY A 249 17.25 1.36 9.88
CA GLY A 249 18.45 0.80 9.25
C GLY A 249 18.33 0.57 7.74
N LEU A 250 17.54 1.40 7.05
CA LEU A 250 17.22 1.19 5.63
C LEU A 250 18.40 1.48 4.70
N PHE A 251 19.23 2.47 5.02
CA PHE A 251 20.35 2.92 4.19
C PHE A 251 21.68 2.90 4.96
N ASP A 252 22.79 2.62 4.29
CA ASP A 252 24.13 2.75 4.84
C ASP A 252 24.62 4.19 4.77
N THR A 253 25.78 4.49 5.38
CA THR A 253 26.34 5.85 5.42
C THR A 253 26.63 6.45 4.04
N GLN A 254 26.73 5.62 3.00
CA GLN A 254 26.92 6.02 1.61
C GLN A 254 25.58 6.27 0.88
N GLY A 255 24.45 6.07 1.55
CA GLY A 255 23.11 6.23 0.99
C GLY A 255 22.64 5.03 0.16
N SER A 256 23.35 3.89 0.22
CA SER A 256 22.92 2.65 -0.44
C SER A 256 21.93 1.89 0.43
N LEU A 257 20.93 1.25 -0.19
CA LEU A 257 19.95 0.43 0.53
C LEU A 257 20.64 -0.77 1.18
N GLN A 258 20.45 -0.94 2.49
CA GLN A 258 20.92 -2.11 3.22
C GLN A 258 19.98 -3.29 2.98
N ARG A 259 20.21 -4.00 1.87
CA ARG A 259 19.38 -5.16 1.47
C ARG A 259 19.32 -6.26 2.52
N GLU A 260 20.41 -6.45 3.27
CA GLU A 260 20.52 -7.44 4.35
C GLU A 260 19.93 -6.96 5.69
N SER A 261 19.46 -5.71 5.78
CA SER A 261 18.79 -5.24 7.00
C SER A 261 17.49 -6.02 7.20
N ALA A 262 17.18 -6.38 8.44
CA ALA A 262 16.08 -7.32 8.73
C ALA A 262 14.72 -6.90 8.15
N LEU A 263 14.42 -5.60 8.09
CA LEU A 263 13.18 -5.09 7.49
C LEU A 263 13.19 -5.21 5.96
N VAL A 264 14.28 -4.78 5.31
CA VAL A 264 14.39 -4.78 3.85
C VAL A 264 14.48 -6.21 3.33
N ALA A 265 15.36 -7.03 3.91
CA ALA A 265 15.54 -8.43 3.55
C ALA A 265 14.20 -9.18 3.61
N GLN A 266 13.44 -8.97 4.68
CA GLN A 266 12.15 -9.62 4.85
C GLN A 266 11.12 -9.22 3.79
N VAL A 267 11.05 -7.94 3.46
CA VAL A 267 10.13 -7.45 2.42
C VAL A 267 10.53 -7.99 1.06
N LEU A 268 11.82 -7.96 0.72
CA LEU A 268 12.31 -8.50 -0.55
C LEU A 268 12.13 -10.01 -0.65
N GLU A 269 12.33 -10.77 0.43
CA GLU A 269 12.07 -12.21 0.51
C GLU A 269 10.59 -12.50 0.20
N VAL A 270 9.65 -11.82 0.88
CA VAL A 270 8.22 -12.01 0.61
C VAL A 270 7.84 -11.67 -0.83
N LEU A 271 8.41 -10.60 -1.40
CA LEU A 271 8.16 -10.26 -2.80
C LEU A 271 8.72 -11.34 -3.76
N ALA A 272 9.85 -11.96 -3.41
CA ALA A 272 10.46 -13.02 -4.21
C ALA A 272 9.63 -14.29 -4.14
N ASP A 273 9.23 -14.71 -2.93
CA ASP A 273 8.37 -15.88 -2.71
C ASP A 273 7.05 -15.74 -3.47
N LEU A 274 6.38 -14.58 -3.38
CA LEU A 274 5.14 -14.33 -4.10
C LEU A 274 5.32 -14.41 -5.63
N ARG A 275 6.43 -13.88 -6.15
CA ARG A 275 6.76 -13.99 -7.57
C ARG A 275 7.00 -15.45 -7.98
N ASP A 276 7.75 -16.20 -7.18
CA ASP A 276 8.07 -17.60 -7.45
C ASP A 276 6.82 -18.50 -7.36
N GLU A 277 5.80 -18.08 -6.60
CA GLU A 277 4.45 -18.66 -6.54
C GLU A 277 3.47 -18.11 -7.61
N ASP A 278 3.95 -17.35 -8.60
CA ASP A 278 3.15 -16.68 -9.65
C ASP A 278 1.96 -15.87 -9.09
N THR A 279 2.23 -15.19 -7.96
CA THR A 279 1.23 -14.42 -7.22
C THR A 279 1.60 -12.94 -7.20
N ASP A 280 0.64 -12.09 -7.57
CA ASP A 280 0.86 -10.65 -7.56
C ASP A 280 1.00 -10.09 -6.13
N ALA A 281 2.09 -9.38 -5.90
CA ALA A 281 2.37 -8.65 -4.67
C ALA A 281 1.63 -7.29 -4.65
N GLU A 282 0.31 -7.34 -4.71
CA GLU A 282 -0.56 -6.18 -4.53
C GLU A 282 -0.46 -5.64 -3.10
N GLY A 283 -0.47 -4.31 -2.93
CA GLY A 283 -0.40 -3.68 -1.61
C GLY A 283 -1.49 -4.14 -0.65
N ALA A 284 -2.68 -4.51 -1.14
CA ALA A 284 -3.74 -5.10 -0.31
C ALA A 284 -3.32 -6.44 0.30
N ARG A 285 -2.72 -7.32 -0.52
CA ARG A 285 -2.20 -8.63 -0.11
C ARG A 285 -1.01 -8.48 0.83
N LEU A 286 -0.10 -7.55 0.53
CA LEU A 286 1.05 -7.26 1.37
C LEU A 286 0.64 -6.77 2.76
N LEU A 287 -0.52 -6.12 2.91
CA LEU A 287 -1.02 -5.68 4.20
C LEU A 287 -1.82 -6.76 4.93
N ASP A 288 -2.90 -7.26 4.33
CA ASP A 288 -3.89 -8.11 5.00
C ASP A 288 -4.64 -9.00 3.99
N ALA A 289 -4.11 -10.20 3.76
CA ALA A 289 -4.66 -11.24 2.88
C ALA A 289 -5.39 -12.32 3.70
N LYS A 290 -6.57 -11.97 4.25
CA LYS A 290 -7.31 -12.78 5.24
C LYS A 290 -7.51 -14.25 4.87
N ASP A 291 -7.72 -14.53 3.58
CA ASP A 291 -8.12 -15.85 3.07
C ASP A 291 -6.98 -16.60 2.35
N ALA A 292 -5.74 -16.08 2.38
CA ALA A 292 -4.60 -16.72 1.75
C ALA A 292 -4.11 -17.93 2.55
N LYS A 293 -3.76 -19.03 1.85
CA LYS A 293 -3.23 -20.27 2.45
C LYS A 293 -1.74 -20.19 2.84
N GLY A 294 -1.04 -19.12 2.49
CA GLY A 294 0.38 -18.90 2.81
C GLY A 294 0.59 -17.58 3.53
N PHE A 295 1.36 -16.68 2.92
CA PHE A 295 1.56 -15.33 3.43
C PHE A 295 0.23 -14.56 3.53
N LYS A 296 -0.10 -14.11 4.76
CA LYS A 296 -1.38 -13.43 5.09
C LYS A 296 -1.26 -11.91 5.16
N GLY A 297 -0.12 -11.32 4.80
CA GLY A 297 0.13 -9.89 4.95
C GLY A 297 0.95 -9.55 6.19
N PHE A 298 1.67 -8.42 6.12
CA PHE A 298 2.55 -7.93 7.17
C PHE A 298 1.81 -7.43 8.42
N VAL A 299 0.53 -7.07 8.33
CA VAL A 299 -0.29 -6.71 9.52
C VAL A 299 -0.72 -7.96 10.30
N ARG A 300 -0.63 -9.15 9.70
CA ARG A 300 -1.08 -10.42 10.28
C ARG A 300 0.07 -11.18 10.93
N ALA A 301 -0.26 -12.21 11.70
CA ALA A 301 0.76 -13.11 12.23
C ALA A 301 1.52 -13.80 11.08
N PRO A 302 2.85 -13.97 11.18
CA PRO A 302 3.69 -13.76 12.37
C PRO A 302 4.27 -12.33 12.52
N PHE A 303 3.89 -11.38 11.67
CA PHE A 303 4.52 -10.06 11.58
C PHE A 303 3.91 -9.03 12.52
N GLY A 304 2.63 -8.71 12.38
CA GLY A 304 1.97 -7.67 13.17
C GLY A 304 2.56 -6.26 12.96
N TRP A 305 3.14 -6.00 11.78
CA TRP A 305 3.77 -4.73 11.47
C TRP A 305 2.72 -3.66 11.18
N PRO A 306 2.93 -2.41 11.62
CA PRO A 306 2.08 -1.30 11.20
C PRO A 306 2.19 -1.08 9.68
N ASP A 307 1.06 -0.77 9.03
CA ASP A 307 0.99 -0.61 7.58
C ASP A 307 1.89 0.53 7.07
N GLU A 308 2.02 1.59 7.85
CA GLU A 308 2.92 2.72 7.58
C GLU A 308 4.39 2.30 7.49
N LEU A 309 4.83 1.34 8.31
CA LEU A 309 6.20 0.85 8.25
C LEU A 309 6.47 0.12 6.94
N LEU A 310 5.58 -0.78 6.52
CA LEU A 310 5.72 -1.48 5.25
C LEU A 310 5.79 -0.49 4.08
N ARG A 311 4.94 0.54 4.09
CA ARG A 311 4.92 1.60 3.08
C ARG A 311 6.25 2.36 3.03
N LEU A 312 6.85 2.67 4.18
CA LEU A 312 8.19 3.28 4.24
C LEU A 312 9.29 2.36 3.69
N VAL A 313 9.28 1.08 4.06
CA VAL A 313 10.29 0.12 3.58
C VAL A 313 10.20 -0.04 2.06
N LEU A 314 9.00 -0.16 1.51
CA LEU A 314 8.79 -0.23 0.06
C LEU A 314 9.15 1.08 -0.66
N ALA A 315 8.87 2.24 -0.07
CA ALA A 315 9.31 3.54 -0.61
C ALA A 315 10.84 3.65 -0.65
N ALA A 316 11.54 3.19 0.39
CA ALA A 316 12.99 3.12 0.42
C ALA A 316 13.53 2.15 -0.65
N CYS A 317 12.91 0.99 -0.81
CA CYS A 317 13.26 0.04 -1.87
C CYS A 317 13.06 0.64 -3.26
N LEU A 318 11.98 1.41 -3.48
CA LEU A 318 11.72 2.10 -4.75
C LEU A 318 12.76 3.18 -5.02
N ARG A 319 13.08 4.03 -4.02
CA ARG A 319 14.11 5.08 -4.12
C ARG A 319 15.46 4.49 -4.52
N ALA A 320 15.80 3.33 -3.96
CA ALA A 320 17.03 2.61 -4.24
C ALA A 320 17.01 1.79 -5.54
N GLY A 321 15.86 1.68 -6.21
CA GLY A 321 15.71 0.84 -7.41
C GLY A 321 15.75 -0.67 -7.15
N ALA A 322 15.50 -1.11 -5.92
CA ALA A 322 15.36 -2.54 -5.58
C ALA A 322 13.98 -3.10 -5.97
N VAL A 323 12.96 -2.24 -5.97
CA VAL A 323 11.62 -2.57 -6.46
C VAL A 323 11.14 -1.53 -7.45
N TYR A 324 10.18 -1.89 -8.28
CA TYR A 324 9.38 -0.98 -9.08
C TYR A 324 7.88 -1.27 -8.89
N ILE A 325 7.03 -0.33 -9.28
CA ILE A 325 5.58 -0.45 -9.11
C ILE A 325 4.93 -0.69 -10.47
N GLU A 326 3.93 -1.56 -10.53
CA GLU A 326 3.00 -1.68 -11.66
C GLU A 326 1.61 -1.20 -11.24
N GLN A 327 0.99 -0.37 -12.08
CA GLN A 327 -0.41 0.04 -11.93
C GLN A 327 -1.23 -0.38 -13.15
N GLN A 328 -2.44 -0.87 -12.90
CA GLN A 328 -3.41 -1.08 -13.98
C GLN A 328 -3.95 0.26 -14.48
N THR A 329 -3.83 0.48 -15.78
CA THR A 329 -4.43 1.62 -16.49
C THR A 329 -5.40 1.12 -17.55
N ALA A 330 -6.17 2.01 -18.17
CA ALA A 330 -7.07 1.64 -19.28
C ALA A 330 -6.31 1.02 -20.47
N ALA A 331 -5.02 1.33 -20.61
CA ALA A 331 -4.13 0.78 -21.64
C ALA A 331 -3.38 -0.49 -21.19
N GLY A 332 -3.68 -1.01 -19.99
CA GLY A 332 -3.01 -2.16 -19.38
C GLY A 332 -2.02 -1.77 -18.26
N PRO A 333 -1.20 -2.74 -17.80
CA PRO A 333 -0.26 -2.52 -16.71
C PRO A 333 0.87 -1.57 -17.14
N THR A 334 1.04 -0.47 -16.40
CA THR A 334 2.11 0.51 -16.60
C THR A 334 3.08 0.48 -15.43
N ALA A 335 4.37 0.35 -15.74
CA ALA A 335 5.43 0.38 -14.75
C ALA A 335 5.80 1.82 -14.36
N ILE A 336 5.93 2.06 -13.05
CA ILE A 336 6.32 3.31 -12.41
C ILE A 336 7.67 3.09 -11.76
N TYR A 337 8.66 3.82 -12.26
CA TYR A 337 10.04 3.77 -11.75
C TYR A 337 10.42 5.01 -10.95
N ASP A 338 9.80 6.15 -11.25
CA ASP A 338 10.15 7.42 -10.60
C ASP A 338 9.49 7.54 -9.23
N TYR A 339 10.31 7.50 -8.19
CA TYR A 339 9.87 7.70 -6.82
C TYR A 339 9.31 9.12 -6.59
N LYS A 340 9.72 10.12 -7.37
CA LYS A 340 9.28 11.52 -7.21
C LYS A 340 7.79 11.70 -7.47
N ALA A 341 7.22 10.87 -8.35
CA ALA A 341 5.80 10.88 -8.69
C ALA A 341 4.98 9.88 -7.84
N ALA A 342 5.61 9.17 -6.90
CA ALA A 342 4.98 8.10 -6.14
C ALA A 342 4.41 8.55 -4.78
N ASP A 343 4.36 9.85 -4.47
CA ASP A 343 3.88 10.34 -3.16
C ASP A 343 2.46 9.85 -2.85
N GLU A 344 1.51 10.03 -3.78
CA GLU A 344 0.14 9.60 -3.55
C GLU A 344 0.01 8.08 -3.36
N LEU A 345 0.90 7.30 -3.98
CA LEU A 345 0.90 5.84 -3.88
C LEU A 345 1.21 5.36 -2.47
N PHE A 346 2.11 6.04 -1.76
CA PHE A 346 2.49 5.67 -0.41
C PHE A 346 1.67 6.42 0.65
N THR A 347 1.24 7.65 0.39
CA THR A 347 0.45 8.45 1.34
C THR A 347 -0.99 7.95 1.43
N LYS A 348 -1.65 7.65 0.30
CA LYS A 348 -3.06 7.20 0.27
C LYS A 348 -3.14 5.67 0.31
N ILE A 349 -3.65 5.13 1.42
CA ILE A 349 -3.79 3.67 1.61
C ILE A 349 -4.60 2.98 0.51
N THR A 350 -5.60 3.67 -0.07
CA THR A 350 -6.43 3.14 -1.16
C THR A 350 -5.67 3.00 -2.48
N HIS A 351 -4.69 3.87 -2.73
CA HIS A 351 -3.82 3.79 -3.91
C HIS A 351 -2.75 2.73 -3.69
N PHE A 352 -2.13 2.71 -2.50
CA PHE A 352 -1.17 1.68 -2.11
C PHE A 352 -1.74 0.28 -2.32
N LYS A 353 -2.97 0.03 -1.83
CA LYS A 353 -3.62 -1.28 -1.92
C LYS A 353 -3.79 -1.82 -3.34
N LYS A 354 -3.86 -0.94 -4.34
CA LYS A 354 -4.03 -1.28 -5.77
C LYS A 354 -2.70 -1.37 -6.53
N ALA A 355 -1.60 -0.91 -5.94
CA ALA A 355 -0.29 -0.97 -6.55
C ALA A 355 0.28 -2.38 -6.44
N THR A 356 0.89 -2.88 -7.52
CA THR A 356 1.64 -4.14 -7.52
C THR A 356 3.12 -3.84 -7.40
N PHE A 357 3.81 -4.46 -6.44
CA PHE A 357 5.23 -4.25 -6.21
C PHE A 357 6.02 -5.39 -6.84
N ARG A 358 7.08 -5.08 -7.58
CA ARG A 358 7.92 -6.05 -8.28
C ARG A 358 9.38 -5.85 -7.89
N ILE A 359 10.11 -6.94 -7.72
CA ILE A 359 11.57 -6.90 -7.54
C ILE A 359 12.22 -6.59 -8.89
N ALA A 360 13.20 -5.70 -8.91
CA ALA A 360 14.08 -5.55 -10.06
C ALA A 360 15.05 -6.75 -10.11
N GLU A 361 15.02 -7.55 -11.19
CA GLU A 361 15.64 -8.89 -11.26
C GLU A 361 17.14 -8.88 -10.98
N THR A 362 17.82 -7.78 -11.32
CA THR A 362 19.24 -7.52 -11.01
C THR A 362 19.46 -6.05 -10.71
N SER A 363 20.38 -5.73 -9.79
CA SER A 363 20.86 -4.34 -9.65
C SER A 363 21.85 -4.03 -10.77
N LEU A 364 21.63 -2.95 -11.52
CA LEU A 364 22.66 -2.40 -12.38
C LEU A 364 23.95 -2.17 -11.58
N SER A 365 25.09 -2.55 -12.14
CA SER A 365 26.39 -2.21 -11.55
C SER A 365 26.57 -0.69 -11.50
N VAL A 366 27.39 -0.21 -10.56
CA VAL A 366 27.75 1.21 -10.44
C VAL A 366 28.30 1.74 -11.78
N GLU A 367 29.04 0.92 -12.52
CA GLU A 367 29.59 1.28 -13.83
C GLU A 367 28.50 1.43 -14.89
N GLN A 368 27.51 0.53 -14.93
CA GLN A 368 26.35 0.65 -15.82
C GLN A 368 25.53 1.91 -15.50
N ILE A 369 25.32 2.22 -14.21
CA ILE A 369 24.62 3.42 -13.77
C ILE A 369 25.36 4.68 -14.27
N LYS A 370 26.68 4.76 -14.05
CA LYS A 370 27.51 5.88 -14.51
C LYS A 370 27.49 6.02 -16.04
N ARG A 371 27.66 4.92 -16.76
CA ARG A 371 27.67 4.89 -18.23
C ARG A 371 26.33 5.35 -18.79
N ALA A 372 25.22 4.79 -18.30
CA ALA A 372 23.88 5.16 -18.77
C ALA A 372 23.54 6.61 -18.44
N SER A 373 23.87 7.09 -17.23
CA SER A 373 23.68 8.49 -16.87
C SER A 373 24.47 9.44 -17.78
N LYS A 374 25.75 9.12 -18.06
CA LYS A 374 26.59 9.93 -18.96
C LYS A 374 26.01 9.97 -20.38
N ALA A 375 25.53 8.83 -20.89
CA ALA A 375 24.91 8.74 -22.21
C ALA A 375 23.62 9.57 -22.31
N LEU A 376 22.75 9.51 -21.28
CA LEU A 376 21.52 10.29 -21.24
C LEU A 376 21.79 11.81 -21.18
N ILE A 377 22.76 12.24 -20.36
CA ILE A 377 23.17 13.66 -20.28
C ILE A 377 23.70 14.14 -21.64
N ALA A 378 24.49 13.32 -22.34
CA ALA A 378 24.98 13.64 -23.68
C ALA A 378 23.85 13.80 -24.72
N MET A 379 22.66 13.25 -24.46
CA MET A 379 21.46 13.38 -25.30
C MET A 379 20.43 14.36 -24.70
N GLY A 380 20.88 15.33 -23.90
CA GLY A 380 20.06 16.44 -23.44
C GLY A 380 19.07 16.11 -22.30
N VAL A 381 19.19 14.95 -21.66
CA VAL A 381 18.40 14.65 -20.45
C VAL A 381 18.94 15.46 -19.28
N ASN A 382 18.09 16.31 -18.70
CA ASN A 382 18.45 17.18 -17.59
C ASN A 382 18.38 16.45 -16.24
N GLY A 383 19.42 16.63 -15.43
CA GLY A 383 19.59 16.00 -14.12
C GLY A 383 20.27 14.63 -14.18
N THR A 384 20.89 14.21 -13.07
CA THR A 384 21.58 12.91 -12.96
C THR A 384 20.59 11.88 -12.41
N PRO A 385 20.15 10.88 -13.19
CA PRO A 385 19.32 9.80 -12.65
C PRO A 385 20.21 8.90 -11.78
N GLU A 386 19.99 8.93 -10.47
CA GLU A 386 20.90 8.32 -9.46
C GLU A 386 20.64 6.82 -9.21
N SER A 387 19.52 6.28 -9.68
CA SER A 387 19.14 4.87 -9.48
C SER A 387 18.77 4.20 -10.80
N GLY A 388 18.86 2.87 -10.85
CA GLY A 388 18.49 2.11 -12.06
C GLY A 388 17.07 2.38 -12.56
N ASN A 389 16.14 2.55 -11.62
CA ASN A 389 14.77 2.97 -11.91
C ASN A 389 14.69 4.37 -12.55
N ALA A 390 15.40 5.35 -11.99
CA ALA A 390 15.42 6.70 -12.53
C ALA A 390 16.02 6.73 -13.94
N ILE A 391 17.08 5.94 -14.17
CA ILE A 391 17.69 5.77 -15.50
C ILE A 391 16.68 5.12 -16.46
N ALA A 392 16.00 4.05 -16.06
CA ALA A 392 14.99 3.38 -16.89
C ALA A 392 13.85 4.35 -17.28
N GLY A 393 13.36 5.16 -16.33
CA GLY A 393 12.37 6.20 -16.61
C GLY A 393 12.85 7.25 -17.61
N ALA A 394 14.09 7.71 -17.47
CA ALA A 394 14.72 8.65 -18.41
C ALA A 394 14.92 8.04 -19.80
N VAL A 395 15.38 6.79 -19.88
CA VAL A 395 15.49 6.02 -21.13
C VAL A 395 14.14 5.92 -21.83
N LYS A 396 13.08 5.56 -21.11
CA LYS A 396 11.73 5.48 -21.69
C LYS A 396 11.25 6.83 -22.21
N THR A 397 11.44 7.89 -21.44
CA THR A 397 11.01 9.24 -21.81
C THR A 397 11.74 9.73 -23.07
N LEU A 398 13.06 9.60 -23.10
CA LEU A 398 13.87 9.95 -24.26
C LEU A 398 13.51 9.09 -25.48
N GLY A 399 13.36 7.78 -25.29
CA GLY A 399 13.00 6.84 -26.36
C GLY A 399 11.63 7.14 -26.98
N LEU A 400 10.63 7.48 -26.17
CA LEU A 400 9.32 7.90 -26.65
C LEU A 400 9.39 9.24 -27.41
N ALA A 401 10.18 10.20 -26.92
CA ALA A 401 10.40 11.45 -27.63
C ALA A 401 11.10 11.22 -28.99
N LEU A 402 12.10 10.34 -29.03
CA LEU A 402 12.78 9.94 -30.27
C LEU A 402 11.83 9.22 -31.24
N LYS A 403 10.96 8.33 -30.75
CA LYS A 403 9.91 7.69 -31.59
C LYS A 403 9.00 8.72 -32.24
N SER A 404 8.57 9.75 -31.50
CA SER A 404 7.78 10.86 -32.05
C SER A 404 8.55 11.59 -33.15
N ARG A 405 9.84 11.91 -32.92
CA ARG A 405 10.70 12.58 -33.91
C ARG A 405 10.90 11.74 -35.18
N ILE A 406 11.04 10.41 -35.05
CA ILE A 406 11.11 9.50 -36.21
C ILE A 406 9.81 9.54 -37.01
N ALA A 407 8.65 9.53 -36.34
CA ALA A 407 7.35 9.61 -37.00
C ALA A 407 7.22 10.92 -37.79
N ASP A 408 7.59 12.06 -37.20
CA ASP A 408 7.60 13.36 -37.88
C ASP A 408 8.57 13.36 -39.08
N ALA A 409 9.77 12.80 -38.91
CA ALA A 409 10.76 12.68 -39.97
C ALA A 409 10.25 11.83 -41.15
N ARG A 410 9.50 10.75 -40.89
CA ARG A 410 8.85 9.94 -41.93
C ARG A 410 7.82 10.74 -42.72
N VAL A 411 7.01 11.55 -42.05
CA VAL A 411 6.05 12.44 -42.73
C VAL A 411 6.80 13.43 -43.63
N ARG A 412 7.91 14.02 -43.16
CA ARG A 412 8.73 14.93 -43.98
C ARG A 412 9.37 14.21 -45.17
N ALA A 413 9.84 12.98 -44.99
CA ALA A 413 10.38 12.17 -46.07
C ALA A 413 9.32 11.88 -47.15
N GLN A 414 8.08 11.55 -46.74
CA GLN A 414 6.95 11.38 -47.65
C GLN A 414 6.57 12.67 -48.39
N GLN A 415 6.81 13.83 -47.77
CA GLN A 415 6.63 15.15 -48.39
C GLN A 415 7.77 15.54 -49.35
N GLY A 416 8.79 14.68 -49.52
CA GLY A 416 9.88 14.89 -50.47
C GLY A 416 11.18 15.45 -49.88
N LEU A 417 11.26 15.65 -48.56
CA LEU A 417 12.52 16.02 -47.91
C LEU A 417 13.45 14.79 -47.83
N PRO A 418 14.69 14.84 -48.34
CA PRO A 418 15.60 13.70 -48.29
C PRO A 418 16.19 13.55 -46.88
N VAL A 419 15.49 12.78 -46.04
CA VAL A 419 15.88 12.45 -44.66
C VAL A 419 16.75 11.19 -44.66
N ALA A 420 17.86 11.22 -43.92
CA ALA A 420 18.79 10.10 -43.83
C ALA A 420 18.16 8.83 -43.24
N ASP A 421 18.57 7.66 -43.74
CA ASP A 421 18.07 6.36 -43.29
C ASP A 421 18.44 6.03 -41.83
N ALA A 422 19.49 6.67 -41.31
CA ALA A 422 19.88 6.64 -39.90
C ALA A 422 18.78 7.17 -38.96
N ILE A 423 17.82 7.96 -39.46
CA ILE A 423 16.63 8.38 -38.69
C ILE A 423 15.47 7.40 -38.91
N LEU A 424 15.25 6.98 -40.16
CA LEU A 424 14.03 6.26 -40.56
C LEU A 424 14.04 4.77 -40.19
N GLY A 425 15.23 4.14 -40.14
CA GLY A 425 15.42 2.69 -39.98
C GLY A 425 15.68 2.19 -38.55
N VAL A 426 15.73 3.09 -37.56
CA VAL A 426 16.30 2.77 -36.23
C VAL A 426 15.24 2.52 -35.15
N GLU A 427 13.96 2.52 -35.52
CA GLU A 427 12.84 2.38 -34.56
C GLU A 427 12.91 1.09 -33.72
N THR A 428 13.39 -0.01 -34.31
CA THR A 428 13.55 -1.30 -33.62
C THR A 428 14.52 -1.22 -32.44
N ALA A 429 15.57 -0.39 -32.54
CA ALA A 429 16.54 -0.16 -31.45
C ALA A 429 15.94 0.61 -30.26
N LEU A 430 14.77 1.22 -30.43
CA LEU A 430 14.03 1.90 -29.37
C LEU A 430 12.99 1.01 -28.71
N THR A 431 12.61 -0.14 -29.30
CA THR A 431 11.48 -0.95 -28.82
C THR A 431 11.74 -1.50 -27.43
N GLU A 432 12.72 -2.38 -27.28
CA GLU A 432 12.98 -3.05 -26.01
C GLU A 432 13.28 -2.08 -24.85
N PRO A 433 14.15 -1.04 -25.01
CA PRO A 433 14.38 -0.08 -23.94
C PRO A 433 13.14 0.72 -23.53
N THR A 434 12.16 0.88 -24.43
CA THR A 434 10.91 1.61 -24.14
C THR A 434 9.78 0.73 -23.59
N THR A 435 9.77 -0.57 -23.93
CA THR A 435 8.68 -1.49 -23.57
C THR A 435 9.02 -2.44 -22.43
N ALA A 436 10.30 -2.69 -22.13
CA ALA A 436 10.70 -3.58 -21.04
C ALA A 436 10.09 -3.16 -19.71
N LYS A 437 9.54 -4.13 -18.97
CA LYS A 437 8.91 -3.90 -17.66
C LYS A 437 9.96 -3.82 -16.55
N ASP A 438 10.96 -4.69 -16.59
CA ASP A 438 12.07 -4.65 -15.64
C ASP A 438 12.98 -3.44 -15.97
N PRO A 439 13.30 -2.59 -14.97
CA PRO A 439 14.13 -1.40 -15.18
C PRO A 439 15.56 -1.75 -15.60
N THR A 440 16.11 -2.86 -15.10
CA THR A 440 17.47 -3.29 -15.43
C THR A 440 17.56 -3.83 -16.84
N ALA A 441 16.56 -4.58 -17.30
CA ALA A 441 16.43 -4.98 -18.69
C ALA A 441 16.33 -3.76 -19.62
N ALA A 442 15.49 -2.78 -19.28
CA ALA A 442 15.35 -1.55 -20.06
C ALA A 442 16.68 -0.80 -20.21
N VAL A 443 17.43 -0.62 -19.12
CA VAL A 443 18.72 0.07 -19.14
C VAL A 443 19.80 -0.76 -19.84
N THR A 444 19.80 -2.09 -19.66
CA THR A 444 20.77 -2.97 -20.31
C THR A 444 20.57 -2.99 -21.83
N ALA A 445 19.32 -3.08 -22.29
CA ALA A 445 18.97 -2.97 -23.70
C ALA A 445 19.36 -1.59 -24.28
N PHE A 446 19.16 -0.52 -23.52
CA PHE A 446 19.63 0.82 -23.90
C PHE A 446 21.15 0.89 -24.06
N LEU A 447 21.90 0.40 -23.07
CA LEU A 447 23.36 0.40 -23.08
C LEU A 447 23.94 -0.45 -24.21
N ALA A 448 23.25 -1.52 -24.63
CA ALA A 448 23.64 -2.33 -25.77
C ALA A 448 23.56 -1.56 -27.09
N MET A 449 22.63 -0.60 -27.20
CA MET A 449 22.37 0.20 -28.41
C MET A 449 22.76 1.69 -28.23
N GLU A 450 23.66 1.99 -27.28
CA GLU A 450 24.00 3.36 -26.87
C GLU A 450 24.43 4.25 -28.04
N ASP A 451 25.35 3.76 -28.89
CA ASP A 451 25.88 4.54 -30.00
C ASP A 451 24.82 4.80 -31.09
N THR A 452 23.93 3.83 -31.29
CA THR A 452 22.78 3.96 -32.18
C THR A 452 21.81 5.03 -31.68
N TRP A 453 21.55 5.09 -30.37
CA TRP A 453 20.73 6.14 -29.77
C TRP A 453 21.36 7.53 -29.91
N LYS A 454 22.68 7.66 -29.69
CA LYS A 454 23.39 8.93 -29.86
C LYS A 454 23.34 9.42 -31.30
N ALA A 455 23.62 8.53 -32.27
CA ALA A 455 23.58 8.87 -33.68
C ALA A 455 22.17 9.33 -34.11
N LEU A 456 21.14 8.60 -33.67
CA LEU A 456 19.75 8.97 -33.92
C LEU A 456 19.40 10.32 -33.29
N PHE A 457 19.80 10.57 -32.05
CA PHE A 457 19.56 11.84 -31.36
C PHE A 457 20.19 13.01 -32.11
N GLN A 458 21.47 12.89 -32.50
CA GLN A 458 22.19 13.93 -33.26
C GLN A 458 21.57 14.19 -34.63
N ALA A 459 21.19 13.14 -35.35
CA ALA A 459 20.53 13.26 -36.65
C ALA A 459 19.16 13.93 -36.52
N ALA A 460 18.38 13.57 -35.49
CA ALA A 460 17.11 14.20 -35.19
C ALA A 460 17.26 15.68 -34.79
N GLU A 461 18.30 16.05 -34.02
CA GLU A 461 18.60 17.46 -33.72
C GLU A 461 18.99 18.24 -34.97
N SER A 462 19.77 17.65 -35.87
CA SER A 462 20.15 18.29 -37.13
C SER A 462 18.94 18.53 -38.03
N LEU A 463 18.02 17.57 -38.11
CA LEU A 463 16.73 17.77 -38.78
C LEU A 463 15.92 18.88 -38.11
N GLN A 464 15.84 18.90 -36.78
CA GLN A 464 15.11 19.95 -36.06
C GLN A 464 15.69 21.34 -36.34
N HIS A 465 17.01 21.51 -36.21
CA HIS A 465 17.70 22.76 -36.54
C HIS A 465 17.49 23.18 -38.00
N PHE A 466 17.46 22.22 -38.92
CA PHE A 466 17.17 22.48 -40.32
C PHE A 466 15.75 23.03 -40.54
N LEU A 467 14.77 22.44 -39.86
CA LEU A 467 13.38 22.86 -39.92
C LEU A 467 13.17 24.24 -39.26
N ASP A 468 13.73 24.46 -38.08
CA ASP A 468 13.63 25.72 -37.32
C ASP A 468 14.25 26.90 -38.08
N ALA A 469 15.35 26.65 -38.80
CA ALA A 469 15.97 27.63 -39.68
C ALA A 469 15.21 27.83 -41.01
N ASN A 470 14.02 27.24 -41.18
CA ASN A 470 13.21 27.29 -42.41
C ASN A 470 13.92 26.78 -43.68
N ARG A 471 15.00 26.01 -43.55
CA ARG A 471 15.82 25.55 -44.70
C ARG A 471 15.07 24.59 -45.63
N HIS A 472 14.04 23.92 -45.10
CA HIS A 472 13.12 23.11 -45.91
C HIS A 472 12.39 23.93 -46.99
N LYS A 473 12.06 25.20 -46.72
CA LYS A 473 11.44 26.08 -47.72
C LYS A 473 12.42 26.49 -48.81
N ASP A 474 13.68 26.72 -48.42
CA ASP A 474 14.75 27.01 -49.37
C ASP A 474 15.05 25.79 -50.25
N PHE A 475 14.99 24.59 -49.67
CA PHE A 475 15.06 23.34 -50.41
C PHE A 475 13.87 23.16 -51.38
N ASP A 476 12.65 23.47 -50.95
CA ASP A 476 11.49 23.41 -51.86
C ASP A 476 11.63 24.42 -53.02
N LEU A 477 12.16 25.61 -52.73
CA LEU A 477 12.45 26.62 -53.74
C LEU A 477 13.52 26.14 -54.73
N SER A 478 14.58 25.49 -54.23
CA SER A 478 15.62 24.94 -55.11
C SER A 478 15.08 23.85 -56.02
N ARG A 479 14.17 23.00 -55.51
CA ARG A 479 13.49 21.99 -56.33
C ARG A 479 12.60 22.60 -57.42
N ARG A 480 11.92 23.71 -57.14
CA ARG A 480 11.14 24.45 -58.15
C ARG A 480 12.02 25.06 -59.24
N LEU A 481 13.17 25.62 -58.87
CA LEU A 481 14.14 26.11 -59.85
C LEU A 481 14.67 24.97 -60.72
N ALA A 482 15.04 23.83 -60.13
CA ALA A 482 15.51 22.68 -60.87
C ALA A 482 14.46 22.16 -61.87
N ALA A 483 13.17 22.16 -61.48
CA ALA A 483 12.06 21.84 -62.37
C ALA A 483 11.96 22.87 -63.51
N LEU A 484 11.99 24.17 -63.20
CA LEU A 484 11.95 25.24 -64.21
C LEU A 484 13.10 25.13 -65.22
N ALA A 485 14.32 24.87 -64.76
CA ALA A 485 15.48 24.71 -65.61
C ALA A 485 15.45 23.41 -66.45
N SER A 486 14.70 22.40 -66.00
CA SER A 486 14.44 21.18 -66.78
C SER A 486 13.43 21.45 -67.91
N ASP A 487 12.38 22.23 -67.62
CA ASP A 487 11.37 22.63 -68.60
C ASP A 487 11.90 23.66 -69.61
N HIS A 488 12.83 24.51 -69.17
CA HIS A 488 13.46 25.56 -69.97
C HIS A 488 14.99 25.45 -69.91
N PRO A 489 15.59 24.46 -70.60
CA PRO A 489 17.02 24.21 -70.52
C PRO A 489 17.84 25.35 -71.14
N LEU A 490 19.02 25.59 -70.55
CA LEU A 490 20.04 26.47 -71.11
C LEU A 490 20.57 25.87 -72.43
N PRO A 491 20.78 26.70 -73.48
CA PRO A 491 21.37 26.22 -74.73
C PRO A 491 22.76 25.62 -74.51
N ASP A 492 23.08 24.54 -75.22
CA ASP A 492 24.38 23.84 -75.09
C ASP A 492 25.58 24.72 -75.46
N THR A 493 25.36 25.76 -76.27
CA THR A 493 26.38 26.72 -76.69
C THR A 493 26.59 27.86 -75.68
N HIS A 494 25.78 27.97 -74.62
CA HIS A 494 25.85 29.08 -73.67
C HIS A 494 27.03 28.93 -72.70
N ALA A 495 27.81 30.00 -72.50
CA ALA A 495 29.05 29.97 -71.69
C ALA A 495 28.85 29.52 -70.22
N LYS A 496 27.64 29.69 -69.67
CA LYS A 496 27.28 29.30 -68.29
C LYS A 496 26.73 27.87 -68.16
N LYS A 497 26.47 27.15 -69.26
CA LYS A 497 25.87 25.79 -69.27
C LYS A 497 26.68 24.79 -68.44
N ALA A 498 27.99 24.73 -68.66
CA ALA A 498 28.87 23.78 -67.97
C ALA A 498 28.90 24.02 -66.44
N THR A 499 28.89 25.29 -66.01
CA THR A 499 28.83 25.65 -64.58
C THR A 499 27.49 25.24 -63.97
N PHE A 500 26.38 25.50 -64.66
CA PHE A 500 25.05 25.08 -64.22
C PHE A 500 24.95 23.56 -64.10
N ASP A 501 25.36 22.82 -65.12
CA ASP A 501 25.26 21.34 -65.13
C ASP A 501 26.08 20.69 -64.02
N ARG A 502 27.27 21.24 -63.75
CA ARG A 502 28.10 20.75 -62.64
C ARG A 502 27.42 20.99 -61.30
N ALA A 503 26.94 22.21 -61.06
CA ALA A 503 26.24 22.55 -59.82
C ALA A 503 24.94 21.74 -59.64
N ALA A 504 24.18 21.51 -60.72
CA ALA A 504 23.00 20.65 -60.72
C ALA A 504 23.33 19.20 -60.37
N LYS A 505 24.42 18.64 -60.94
CA LYS A 505 24.92 17.30 -60.57
C LYS A 505 25.33 17.21 -59.10
N ASP A 506 26.00 18.24 -58.57
CA ASP A 506 26.40 18.28 -57.16
C ASP A 506 25.16 18.31 -56.23
N LEU A 507 24.12 19.07 -56.60
CA LEU A 507 22.83 19.08 -55.88
C LEU A 507 22.15 17.71 -55.90
N ASP A 508 22.03 17.09 -57.08
CA ASP A 508 21.37 15.80 -57.24
C ASP A 508 22.14 14.69 -56.52
N ALA A 509 23.48 14.74 -56.48
CA ALA A 509 24.30 13.82 -55.69
C ALA A 509 23.99 13.94 -54.19
N ILE A 510 23.96 15.16 -53.64
CA ILE A 510 23.64 15.38 -52.22
C ILE A 510 22.22 14.90 -51.89
N ILE A 511 21.25 15.07 -52.80
CA ILE A 511 19.87 14.60 -52.63
C ILE A 511 19.81 13.07 -52.68
N ALA A 512 20.46 12.45 -53.67
CA ALA A 512 20.49 11.00 -53.85
C ALA A 512 21.11 10.30 -52.63
N ASP A 513 22.15 10.90 -52.05
CA ASP A 513 22.81 10.43 -50.83
C ASP A 513 22.00 10.71 -49.55
N LYS A 514 20.83 11.36 -49.66
CA LYS A 514 19.99 11.81 -48.54
C LYS A 514 20.75 12.70 -47.53
N ALA A 515 21.72 13.47 -48.01
CA ALA A 515 22.67 14.22 -47.20
C ALA A 515 22.36 15.73 -47.12
N VAL A 516 21.20 16.19 -47.62
CA VAL A 516 20.85 17.63 -47.69
C VAL A 516 20.86 18.30 -46.32
N ILE A 517 20.43 17.60 -45.27
CA ILE A 517 20.37 18.14 -43.90
C ILE A 517 21.78 18.34 -43.35
N GLU A 518 22.64 17.32 -43.46
CA GLU A 518 24.00 17.31 -42.92
C GLU A 518 24.94 18.21 -43.75
N ARG A 519 24.80 18.18 -45.07
CA ARG A 519 25.61 18.94 -46.03
C ARG A 519 24.89 20.19 -46.55
N TRP A 520 24.08 20.83 -45.70
CA TRP A 520 23.29 22.00 -46.11
C TRP A 520 24.13 23.14 -46.68
N ALA A 521 25.32 23.39 -46.11
CA ALA A 521 26.21 24.45 -46.59
C ALA A 521 26.70 24.18 -48.04
N ASP A 522 27.12 22.94 -48.30
CA ASP A 522 27.53 22.50 -49.64
C ASP A 522 26.34 22.56 -50.61
N TYR A 523 25.18 22.06 -50.17
CA TYR A 523 23.94 22.08 -50.94
C TYR A 523 23.56 23.51 -51.32
N ARG A 524 23.60 24.44 -50.35
CA ARG A 524 23.27 25.84 -50.58
C ARG A 524 24.26 26.51 -51.53
N SER A 525 25.55 26.23 -51.37
CA SER A 525 26.60 26.77 -52.27
C SER A 525 26.41 26.29 -53.71
N ALA A 526 26.12 25.00 -53.91
CA ALA A 526 25.80 24.44 -55.22
C ALA A 526 24.53 25.08 -55.80
N PHE A 527 23.50 25.29 -54.96
CA PHE A 527 22.26 25.96 -55.38
C PHE A 527 22.50 27.40 -55.82
N ASP A 528 23.22 28.20 -55.04
CA ASP A 528 23.48 29.60 -55.38
C ASP A 528 24.32 29.71 -56.66
N THR A 529 25.24 28.76 -56.88
CA THR A 529 26.01 28.64 -58.12
C THR A 529 25.12 28.32 -59.32
N ALA A 530 24.24 27.33 -59.19
CA ALA A 530 23.28 26.95 -60.23
C ALA A 530 22.31 28.10 -60.54
N PHE A 531 21.73 28.72 -59.50
CA PHE A 531 20.80 29.83 -59.65
C PHE A 531 21.43 31.03 -60.33
N THR A 532 22.64 31.43 -59.94
CA THR A 532 23.35 32.56 -60.57
C THR A 532 23.66 32.25 -62.03
N ALA A 533 24.18 31.05 -62.33
CA ALA A 533 24.48 30.64 -63.70
C ALA A 533 23.23 30.63 -64.60
N TYR A 534 22.10 30.14 -64.07
CA TYR A 534 20.83 30.10 -64.78
C TYR A 534 20.23 31.49 -64.97
N ARG A 535 20.18 32.31 -63.91
CA ARG A 535 19.67 33.70 -63.95
C ARG A 535 20.46 34.53 -64.96
N ASP A 536 21.78 34.55 -64.87
CA ASP A 536 22.63 35.38 -65.73
C ASP A 536 22.44 35.01 -67.21
N ALA A 537 22.33 33.71 -67.51
CA ALA A 537 22.07 33.21 -68.85
C ALA A 537 20.66 33.54 -69.35
N PHE A 538 19.66 33.51 -68.46
CA PHE A 538 18.28 33.87 -68.79
C PHE A 538 18.14 35.38 -69.04
N THR A 539 18.80 36.22 -68.23
CA THR A 539 18.83 37.68 -68.41
C THR A 539 19.54 38.06 -69.71
N GLN A 540 20.70 37.47 -70.01
CA GLN A 540 21.41 37.72 -71.28
C GLN A 540 20.57 37.39 -72.51
N ARG A 541 19.72 36.35 -72.42
CA ARG A 541 18.83 35.94 -73.51
C ARG A 541 17.60 36.84 -73.69
N TYR A 542 17.24 37.64 -72.69
CA TYR A 542 16.10 38.57 -72.73
C TYR A 542 16.52 40.03 -72.94
N ASP A 543 17.80 40.37 -72.73
CA ASP A 543 18.40 41.66 -73.03
C ASP A 543 18.95 41.74 -74.49
N GLU A 544 19.08 40.60 -75.18
CA GLU A 544 19.22 40.48 -76.64
C GLU A 544 17.84 40.37 -77.31
#